data_AF-G7ZC01-F1
#
_entry.id   AF-G7ZC01-F1
#
_cell.length_a   1.000
_cell.length_b   1.000
_cell.length_c   1.000
_cell.angle_alpha   90.00
_cell.angle_beta   90.00
_cell.angle_gamma   90.00
#
_symmetry.space_group_name_H-M   'P 1'
#
loop_
_entity.id
_entity.type
_entity.pdbx_description
1 polymer ?
#
loop_
_entity_poly.entity_id
_entity_poly.type
_entity_poly.pdbx_seq_one_letter_code
_entity_poly.pdbx_strand_id
1 'polypeptide(L)'
;MQDHCRSGTATGDLAHHGHFHRAGVQRDGGSFHRGTVGKKHYAHLAAAVETNPESGEPELAGTCPWRLCWRCGAKSRQKPPHRNRGQQPMTADPNDPLPHPMPMSDVRRGPGRTLLLGGVCLGFALGGFFDGILLHQILQWHHLLSGLADPAFADIGVQILADGLFHALMYVIAAVGLWQLWRGRRGLAEVGGRRLMGWALVGFGVWHMLDGLMSHWLLGLHRIRMDVENKLFWDLLWFFAFGVAVAAAGWWLAQSGSGHSGGGGLRRTAAPLLLALTAGVAGAVAALPPPGGTATLVLFRSGTTPVEALTALAAVDGRTVWSDPSGQLWAIDLPEGGSALGLYRKGALLVSNGGIPAGCLDWFRPAPRPTARPTASAAL
;
A
#
# COMPACT_ATOMS: atom_id res chain seq x y z
N MET A 1 -45.91 -43.69 29.32
CA MET A 1 -46.32 -45.09 29.26
C MET A 1 -45.46 -45.77 28.21
N GLN A 2 -44.46 -46.55 28.64
CA GLN A 2 -43.60 -47.44 27.85
C GLN A 2 -42.79 -46.84 26.68
N ASP A 3 -41.67 -47.40 26.22
CA ASP A 3 -40.49 -48.07 26.79
C ASP A 3 -39.74 -48.75 25.61
N HIS A 4 -38.44 -49.04 25.81
CA HIS A 4 -37.58 -49.88 24.94
C HIS A 4 -37.16 -49.28 23.57
N CYS A 5 -35.94 -49.45 23.03
CA CYS A 5 -34.67 -50.09 23.46
C CYS A 5 -33.52 -49.58 22.52
N ARG A 6 -32.20 -49.84 22.68
CA ARG A 6 -31.43 -50.72 23.60
C ARG A 6 -29.98 -50.18 23.80
N SER A 7 -29.48 -50.29 25.04
CA SER A 7 -28.08 -50.55 25.50
C SER A 7 -26.86 -50.50 24.55
N GLY A 8 -25.78 -49.86 25.02
CA GLY A 8 -24.42 -49.99 24.48
C GLY A 8 -23.34 -49.44 25.43
N THR A 9 -23.07 -50.13 26.55
CA THR A 9 -22.04 -49.73 27.53
C THR A 9 -20.70 -50.41 27.27
N ALA A 10 -19.61 -49.64 27.25
CA ALA A 10 -18.24 -50.14 27.45
C ALA A 10 -17.45 -49.14 28.31
N THR A 11 -17.19 -49.52 29.55
CA THR A 11 -16.35 -48.80 30.52
C THR A 11 -14.87 -49.00 30.21
N GLY A 12 -14.03 -48.01 30.51
CA GLY A 12 -12.59 -48.09 30.30
C GLY A 12 -11.81 -46.95 30.95
N ASP A 13 -11.84 -46.88 32.29
CA ASP A 13 -10.84 -46.12 33.05
C ASP A 13 -9.44 -46.70 32.79
N LEU A 14 -8.44 -45.83 32.67
CA LEU A 14 -7.06 -46.09 33.14
C LEU A 14 -6.26 -44.78 33.16
N ALA A 15 -6.28 -44.12 34.32
CA ALA A 15 -5.27 -43.12 34.65
C ALA A 15 -3.94 -43.82 34.94
N HIS A 16 -2.83 -43.34 34.38
CA HIS A 16 -1.49 -43.74 34.82
C HIS A 16 -0.60 -42.53 35.07
N HIS A 17 -0.14 -42.43 36.32
CA HIS A 17 0.96 -41.55 36.72
C HIS A 17 2.26 -41.95 36.02
N GLY A 18 3.05 -40.95 35.60
CA GLY A 18 4.39 -41.10 35.06
C GLY A 18 5.34 -40.02 35.59
N HIS A 19 5.76 -40.13 36.85
CA HIS A 19 6.93 -39.40 37.36
C HIS A 19 8.18 -39.90 36.61
N PHE A 20 9.02 -39.00 36.08
CA PHE A 20 10.43 -39.33 35.85
C PHE A 20 11.36 -38.15 36.12
N HIS A 21 12.63 -38.49 36.35
CA HIS A 21 13.51 -37.74 37.23
C HIS A 21 14.22 -36.52 36.65
N ARG A 22 14.37 -35.52 37.53
CA ARG A 22 15.35 -34.44 37.47
C ARG A 22 16.76 -35.02 37.67
N ALA A 23 17.61 -34.96 36.65
CA ALA A 23 19.04 -35.22 36.78
C ALA A 23 19.81 -33.92 36.60
N GLY A 24 20.49 -33.47 37.66
CA GLY A 24 21.41 -32.34 37.59
C GLY A 24 22.84 -32.85 37.35
N VAL A 25 23.61 -32.10 36.55
CA VAL A 25 25.07 -32.16 36.60
C VAL A 25 25.57 -30.74 36.83
N GLN A 26 26.46 -30.61 37.80
CA GLN A 26 27.05 -29.36 38.28
C GLN A 26 28.57 -29.58 38.33
N ARG A 27 29.34 -28.48 38.20
CA ARG A 27 30.82 -28.40 38.16
C ARG A 27 31.43 -28.62 36.75
N ASP A 28 32.53 -27.97 36.35
CA ASP A 28 33.45 -27.06 37.07
C ASP A 28 33.75 -25.76 36.30
N GLY A 29 34.38 -24.79 36.97
CA GLY A 29 34.72 -23.48 36.41
C GLY A 29 36.04 -23.43 35.62
N GLY A 30 36.26 -22.32 34.90
CA GLY A 30 37.50 -22.07 34.16
C GLY A 30 37.53 -20.70 33.51
N SER A 31 38.03 -19.69 34.23
CA SER A 31 38.35 -18.38 33.65
C SER A 31 39.66 -18.48 32.85
N PHE A 32 39.68 -18.05 31.59
CA PHE A 32 40.94 -17.79 30.90
C PHE A 32 40.82 -16.64 29.87
N HIS A 33 41.48 -15.52 30.17
CA HIS A 33 41.78 -14.50 29.17
C HIS A 33 42.91 -14.97 28.26
N ARG A 34 42.73 -14.84 26.93
CA ARG A 34 43.81 -14.48 25.99
C ARG A 34 43.22 -13.93 24.70
N GLY A 35 43.62 -12.71 24.33
CA GLY A 35 43.37 -12.18 23.00
C GLY A 35 44.50 -12.54 22.04
N THR A 36 44.20 -12.60 20.74
CA THR A 36 45.20 -12.62 19.67
C THR A 36 44.76 -11.70 18.53
N VAL A 37 45.69 -10.85 18.10
CA VAL A 37 45.50 -9.87 17.01
C VAL A 37 45.89 -10.52 15.68
N GLY A 38 44.95 -10.59 14.73
CA GLY A 38 45.21 -11.10 13.37
C GLY A 38 45.43 -9.98 12.36
N LYS A 39 46.67 -9.54 12.15
CA LYS A 39 47.05 -8.67 11.02
C LYS A 39 47.08 -9.50 9.72
N LYS A 40 46.60 -8.95 8.60
CA LYS A 40 46.89 -9.48 7.25
C LYS A 40 47.85 -8.54 6.52
N HIS A 41 48.80 -9.13 5.80
CA HIS A 41 49.95 -8.45 5.19
C HIS A 41 49.61 -7.78 3.85
N TYR A 42 50.31 -6.67 3.58
CA TYR A 42 50.66 -6.25 2.22
C TYR A 42 51.98 -6.93 1.81
N ALA A 43 52.10 -7.33 0.54
CA ALA A 43 53.34 -7.79 -0.04
C ALA A 43 53.80 -6.83 -1.15
N HIS A 44 54.99 -6.27 -0.97
CA HIS A 44 55.76 -5.66 -2.06
C HIS A 44 56.64 -6.74 -2.70
N LEU A 45 56.88 -6.64 -4.01
CA LEU A 45 57.95 -7.37 -4.69
C LEU A 45 58.82 -6.36 -5.44
N ALA A 46 60.13 -6.48 -5.26
CA ALA A 46 61.13 -5.55 -5.77
C ALA A 46 61.69 -6.00 -7.13
N ALA A 47 62.44 -5.11 -7.77
CA ALA A 47 62.96 -5.26 -9.11
C ALA A 47 64.09 -6.31 -9.25
N ALA A 48 64.23 -6.84 -10.46
CA ALA A 48 65.48 -7.35 -11.00
C ALA A 48 65.80 -6.56 -12.28
N VAL A 49 67.08 -6.22 -12.48
CA VAL A 49 67.60 -5.52 -13.65
C VAL A 49 68.62 -6.44 -14.30
N GLU A 50 68.50 -6.66 -15.61
CA GLU A 50 69.50 -7.36 -16.41
C GLU A 50 69.49 -6.80 -17.84
N THR A 51 70.62 -6.82 -18.53
CA THR A 51 70.95 -5.84 -19.59
C THR A 51 71.39 -6.44 -20.92
N ASN A 52 70.67 -6.08 -22.01
CA ASN A 52 71.16 -5.94 -23.41
C ASN A 52 71.76 -7.20 -24.12
N PRO A 53 72.09 -7.17 -25.43
CA PRO A 53 71.69 -6.27 -26.53
C PRO A 53 71.22 -7.01 -27.83
N GLU A 54 70.98 -6.26 -28.93
CA GLU A 54 70.97 -6.71 -30.36
C GLU A 54 69.85 -7.70 -30.82
N SER A 55 69.37 -7.74 -32.07
CA SER A 55 69.49 -6.89 -33.28
C SER A 55 68.34 -7.21 -34.28
N GLY A 56 68.10 -6.37 -35.30
CA GLY A 56 67.40 -6.77 -36.55
C GLY A 56 65.95 -6.29 -36.79
N GLU A 57 65.78 -5.31 -37.70
CA GLU A 57 64.63 -5.18 -38.63
C GLU A 57 64.99 -5.89 -39.97
N PRO A 58 64.16 -5.94 -41.05
CA PRO A 58 62.75 -5.51 -41.26
C PRO A 58 61.82 -6.56 -41.94
N GLU A 59 60.52 -6.25 -42.10
CA GLU A 59 59.79 -6.17 -43.41
C GLU A 59 58.25 -6.33 -43.33
N LEU A 60 57.57 -5.25 -43.76
CA LEU A 60 56.47 -5.17 -44.73
C LEU A 60 55.38 -6.28 -44.84
N ALA A 61 54.11 -5.88 -44.60
CA ALA A 61 53.09 -5.60 -45.63
C ALA A 61 51.64 -5.80 -45.10
N GLY A 62 50.70 -4.89 -45.38
CA GLY A 62 49.29 -5.10 -44.96
C GLY A 62 48.31 -3.91 -44.90
N THR A 63 48.36 -2.96 -45.84
CA THR A 63 47.25 -2.06 -46.28
C THR A 63 46.30 -1.33 -45.29
N CYS A 64 46.36 0.02 -45.37
CA CYS A 64 45.36 1.08 -45.14
C CYS A 64 43.86 0.80 -45.42
N PRO A 65 42.90 1.75 -45.19
CA PRO A 65 42.97 3.12 -44.58
C PRO A 65 42.02 3.24 -43.34
N TRP A 66 41.76 4.36 -42.64
CA TRP A 66 41.70 5.80 -42.97
C TRP A 66 41.95 6.67 -41.72
N ARG A 67 42.35 7.94 -41.93
CA ARG A 67 42.70 8.89 -40.85
C ARG A 67 41.49 9.70 -40.41
N LEU A 68 41.36 9.91 -39.09
CA LEU A 68 40.74 11.13 -38.56
C LEU A 68 41.41 11.52 -37.23
N CYS A 69 42.22 12.57 -37.28
CA CYS A 69 42.92 13.10 -36.11
C CYS A 69 41.97 13.89 -35.21
N TRP A 70 42.01 13.63 -33.89
CA TRP A 70 41.85 14.69 -32.88
C TRP A 70 42.83 14.51 -31.72
N ARG A 71 44.04 15.07 -31.96
CA ARG A 71 44.98 15.67 -31.00
C ARG A 71 44.84 15.30 -29.50
N CYS A 72 45.87 14.62 -28.98
CA CYS A 72 46.18 14.64 -27.56
C CYS A 72 46.38 16.08 -27.06
N GLY A 73 45.70 16.44 -25.97
CA GLY A 73 45.80 17.72 -25.29
C GLY A 73 46.19 17.57 -23.82
N ALA A 74 47.31 16.92 -23.54
CA ALA A 74 47.84 16.73 -22.18
C ALA A 74 48.38 18.05 -21.61
N LYS A 75 47.48 18.93 -21.12
CA LYS A 75 47.86 20.14 -20.36
C LYS A 75 48.18 19.77 -18.92
N SER A 76 49.47 19.72 -18.59
CA SER A 76 49.97 19.66 -17.22
C SER A 76 49.60 20.94 -16.45
N ARG A 77 48.45 20.93 -15.76
CA ARG A 77 48.14 21.95 -14.74
C ARG A 77 48.99 21.67 -13.50
N GLN A 78 50.14 22.33 -13.42
CA GLN A 78 50.86 22.51 -12.16
C GLN A 78 49.90 23.17 -11.15
N LYS A 79 49.70 22.53 -9.99
CA LYS A 79 49.02 23.20 -8.86
C LYS A 79 49.97 24.26 -8.28
N PRO A 80 49.49 25.48 -7.96
CA PRO A 80 50.28 26.42 -7.19
C PRO A 80 50.55 25.86 -5.78
N PRO A 81 51.69 26.20 -5.15
CA PRO A 81 51.99 25.76 -3.79
C PRO A 81 50.97 26.34 -2.81
N HIS A 82 50.51 25.51 -1.87
CA HIS A 82 49.61 25.95 -0.81
C HIS A 82 50.33 26.96 0.11
N ARG A 83 49.89 28.21 0.09
CA ARG A 83 50.32 29.23 1.04
C ARG A 83 49.81 28.83 2.44
N ASN A 84 50.70 28.34 3.29
CA ASN A 84 50.39 28.00 4.68
C ASN A 84 49.86 29.24 5.41
N ARG A 85 48.54 29.30 5.61
CA ARG A 85 47.90 30.30 6.48
C ARG A 85 48.09 29.78 7.90
N GLY A 86 48.96 30.44 8.67
CA GLY A 86 49.46 29.93 9.94
C GLY A 86 48.34 29.47 10.87
N GLN A 87 48.41 28.22 11.32
CA GLN A 87 47.72 27.78 12.52
C GLN A 87 48.39 28.49 13.69
N GLN A 88 47.72 29.50 14.25
CA GLN A 88 48.03 29.95 15.60
C GLN A 88 47.66 28.81 16.56
N PRO A 89 48.53 28.44 17.52
CA PRO A 89 48.13 27.51 18.56
C PRO A 89 47.03 28.18 19.39
N MET A 90 45.88 27.50 19.55
CA MET A 90 44.85 27.94 20.48
C MET A 90 45.41 27.86 21.91
N THR A 91 45.68 28.99 22.53
CA THR A 91 45.75 29.07 23.99
C THR A 91 44.33 28.90 24.51
N ALA A 92 44.01 27.70 25.02
CA ALA A 92 42.74 27.46 25.68
C ALA A 92 42.65 28.37 26.92
N ASP A 93 41.62 29.20 26.99
CA ASP A 93 41.33 30.02 28.17
C ASP A 93 40.86 29.06 29.30
N PRO A 94 41.52 29.03 30.47
CA PRO A 94 41.10 28.18 31.58
C PRO A 94 39.72 28.52 32.16
N ASN A 95 39.14 29.68 31.82
CA ASN A 95 37.86 30.16 32.35
C ASN A 95 36.69 30.05 31.36
N ASP A 96 36.88 29.52 30.15
CA ASP A 96 35.77 29.33 29.21
C ASP A 96 34.79 28.28 29.77
N PRO A 97 33.52 28.63 30.08
CA PRO A 97 32.59 27.69 30.68
C PRO A 97 32.33 26.55 29.69
N LEU A 98 32.62 25.31 30.10
CA LEU A 98 32.41 24.12 29.28
C LEU A 98 31.02 24.19 28.61
N PRO A 99 30.93 24.04 27.27
CA PRO A 99 29.67 24.18 26.57
C PRO A 99 28.68 23.19 27.17
N HIS A 100 27.55 23.72 27.68
CA HIS A 100 26.56 22.93 28.38
C HIS A 100 26.22 21.67 27.56
N PRO A 101 26.26 20.46 28.17
CA PRO A 101 25.99 19.24 27.44
C PRO A 101 24.57 19.32 26.86
N MET A 102 24.49 19.45 25.55
CA MET A 102 23.24 19.45 24.79
C MET A 102 22.38 18.27 25.27
N PRO A 103 21.10 18.48 25.64
CA PRO A 103 20.30 17.43 26.24
C PRO A 103 20.21 16.24 25.28
N MET A 104 20.66 15.07 25.74
CA MET A 104 20.78 13.84 24.93
C MET A 104 19.44 13.30 24.38
N SER A 105 18.31 13.95 24.68
CA SER A 105 16.99 13.67 24.12
C SER A 105 16.93 13.81 22.59
N ASP A 106 17.74 14.68 21.98
CA ASP A 106 17.71 14.89 20.51
C ASP A 106 18.50 13.86 19.69
N VAL A 107 19.27 12.96 20.34
CA VAL A 107 20.24 12.10 19.64
C VAL A 107 19.63 10.76 19.13
N ARG A 108 18.42 10.36 19.57
CA ARG A 108 17.97 8.95 19.47
C ARG A 108 16.97 8.57 18.35
N ARG A 109 16.83 9.37 17.30
CA ARG A 109 16.09 8.99 16.08
C ARG A 109 16.85 9.36 14.79
N GLY A 110 17.88 8.58 14.46
CA GLY A 110 18.57 8.69 13.17
C GLY A 110 17.58 8.56 12.00
N PRO A 111 17.82 9.24 10.85
CA PRO A 111 16.86 9.34 9.74
C PRO A 111 16.29 7.99 9.28
N GLY A 112 17.13 6.95 9.27
CA GLY A 112 16.71 5.60 8.92
C GLY A 112 15.60 5.02 9.82
N ARG A 113 15.64 5.22 11.14
CA ARG A 113 14.58 4.70 12.03
C ARG A 113 13.23 5.36 11.75
N THR A 114 13.23 6.67 11.48
CA THR A 114 12.03 7.43 11.12
C THR A 114 11.44 6.93 9.79
N LEU A 115 12.29 6.65 8.80
CA LEU A 115 11.85 6.05 7.52
C LEU A 115 11.26 4.65 7.72
N LEU A 116 11.91 3.76 8.48
CA LEU A 116 11.41 2.40 8.70
C LEU A 116 10.06 2.40 9.45
N LEU A 117 9.91 3.26 10.47
CA LEU A 117 8.62 3.45 11.13
C LEU A 117 7.56 4.02 10.17
N GLY A 118 7.91 4.96 9.31
CA GLY A 118 7.01 5.47 8.27
C GLY A 118 6.55 4.38 7.30
N GLY A 119 7.46 3.48 6.90
CA GLY A 119 7.14 2.28 6.12
C GLY A 119 6.16 1.35 6.82
N VAL A 120 6.44 0.99 8.09
CA VAL A 120 5.56 0.13 8.90
C VAL A 120 4.17 0.75 9.07
N CYS A 121 4.07 2.02 9.47
CA CYS A 121 2.78 2.70 9.64
C CYS A 121 1.97 2.77 8.33
N LEU A 122 2.63 3.08 7.21
CA LEU A 122 1.97 3.10 5.90
C LEU A 122 1.49 1.70 5.49
N GLY A 123 2.32 0.69 5.69
CA GLY A 123 1.96 -0.71 5.43
C GLY A 123 0.80 -1.21 6.27
N PHE A 124 0.79 -0.87 7.57
CA PHE A 124 -0.28 -1.20 8.51
C PHE A 124 -1.62 -0.59 8.09
N ALA A 125 -1.63 0.70 7.74
CA ALA A 125 -2.83 1.36 7.23
C ALA A 125 -3.29 0.76 5.90
N LEU A 126 -2.37 0.41 4.99
CA LEU A 126 -2.70 -0.30 3.74
C LEU A 126 -3.25 -1.70 3.98
N GLY A 127 -2.86 -2.38 5.07
CA GLY A 127 -3.48 -3.62 5.52
C GLY A 127 -4.94 -3.39 5.91
N GLY A 128 -5.21 -2.39 6.77
CA GLY A 128 -6.57 -2.05 7.17
C GLY A 128 -7.46 -1.57 6.02
N PHE A 129 -6.91 -0.82 5.06
CA PHE A 129 -7.63 -0.48 3.84
C PHE A 129 -7.87 -1.67 2.92
N PHE A 130 -6.90 -2.59 2.79
CA PHE A 130 -7.10 -3.80 1.99
C PHE A 130 -8.24 -4.63 2.55
N ASP A 131 -8.26 -4.82 3.87
CA ASP A 131 -9.31 -5.57 4.56
C ASP A 131 -10.68 -4.85 4.48
N GLY A 132 -10.74 -3.58 4.88
CA GLY A 132 -11.98 -2.78 4.86
C GLY A 132 -12.56 -2.54 3.45
N ILE A 133 -11.74 -2.49 2.40
CA ILE A 133 -12.24 -2.38 1.02
C ILE A 133 -12.61 -3.75 0.47
N LEU A 134 -11.74 -4.77 0.61
CA LEU A 134 -11.99 -6.07 0.00
C LEU A 134 -13.07 -6.85 0.74
N LEU A 135 -12.97 -6.97 2.07
CA LEU A 135 -13.87 -7.80 2.87
C LEU A 135 -15.17 -7.09 3.22
N HIS A 136 -15.12 -5.82 3.65
CA HIS A 136 -16.36 -5.12 4.05
C HIS A 136 -17.15 -4.56 2.86
N GLN A 137 -16.49 -4.03 1.82
CA GLN A 137 -17.18 -3.30 0.74
C GLN A 137 -17.38 -4.13 -0.53
N ILE A 138 -16.33 -4.80 -1.03
CA ILE A 138 -16.38 -5.56 -2.30
C ILE A 138 -17.02 -6.93 -2.09
N LEU A 139 -16.53 -7.71 -1.13
CA LEU A 139 -17.02 -9.08 -0.86
C LEU A 139 -18.17 -9.11 0.16
N GLN A 140 -18.29 -8.09 1.00
CA GLN A 140 -19.33 -7.96 2.03
C GLN A 140 -19.41 -9.18 2.96
N TRP A 141 -18.27 -9.80 3.26
CA TRP A 141 -18.18 -11.01 4.09
C TRP A 141 -18.37 -10.75 5.58
N HIS A 142 -18.09 -9.51 6.01
CA HIS A 142 -18.37 -8.97 7.33
C HIS A 142 -18.24 -7.43 7.31
N HIS A 143 -18.84 -6.77 8.29
CA HIS A 143 -18.55 -5.40 8.69
C HIS A 143 -17.86 -5.40 10.06
N LEU A 144 -17.31 -4.25 10.48
CA LEU A 144 -16.49 -4.13 11.70
C LEU A 144 -17.17 -4.69 12.96
N LEU A 145 -18.50 -4.61 13.07
CA LEU A 145 -19.26 -4.99 14.27
C LEU A 145 -20.19 -6.21 14.01
N SER A 146 -20.02 -6.97 12.93
CA SER A 146 -20.94 -8.06 12.55
C SER A 146 -21.01 -9.23 13.54
N GLY A 147 -20.02 -9.40 14.42
CA GLY A 147 -20.00 -10.40 15.48
C GLY A 147 -20.76 -9.99 16.75
N LEU A 148 -21.17 -8.72 16.87
CA LEU A 148 -21.93 -8.23 18.03
C LEU A 148 -23.43 -8.56 17.87
N ALA A 149 -23.99 -9.26 18.86
CA ALA A 149 -25.36 -9.79 18.80
C ALA A 149 -26.46 -8.79 19.23
N ASP A 150 -26.11 -7.56 19.63
CA ASP A 150 -27.09 -6.54 19.98
C ASP A 150 -27.82 -6.04 18.71
N PRO A 151 -29.17 -5.98 18.69
CA PRO A 151 -29.93 -5.46 17.55
C PRO A 151 -29.50 -4.07 17.08
N ALA A 152 -28.92 -3.22 17.94
CA ALA A 152 -28.38 -1.92 17.55
C ALA A 152 -27.24 -2.01 16.51
N PHE A 153 -26.51 -3.13 16.46
CA PHE A 153 -25.47 -3.38 15.46
C PHE A 153 -25.98 -4.18 14.24
N ALA A 154 -27.23 -4.64 14.24
CA ALA A 154 -27.84 -5.25 13.06
C ALA A 154 -28.24 -4.22 12.00
N ASP A 155 -28.29 -2.93 12.34
CA ASP A 155 -28.55 -1.84 11.41
C ASP A 155 -27.36 -1.61 10.46
N ILE A 156 -27.64 -1.62 9.15
CA ILE A 156 -26.62 -1.47 8.11
C ILE A 156 -26.00 -0.06 8.09
N GLY A 157 -26.73 0.97 8.50
CA GLY A 157 -26.20 2.32 8.65
C GLY A 157 -25.19 2.42 9.78
N VAL A 158 -25.42 1.72 10.89
CA VAL A 158 -24.47 1.61 12.01
C VAL A 158 -23.21 0.84 11.59
N GLN A 159 -23.35 -0.26 10.84
CA GLN A 159 -22.20 -1.01 10.30
C GLN A 159 -21.37 -0.17 9.32
N ILE A 160 -22.01 0.51 8.36
CA ILE A 160 -21.34 1.42 7.41
C ILE A 160 -20.65 2.59 8.13
N LEU A 161 -21.26 3.12 9.19
CA LEU A 161 -20.64 4.16 10.02
C LEU A 161 -19.39 3.63 10.75
N ALA A 162 -19.47 2.44 11.35
CA ALA A 162 -18.35 1.81 12.04
C ALA A 162 -17.17 1.55 11.07
N ASP A 163 -17.47 1.02 9.88
CA ASP A 163 -16.51 0.84 8.80
C ASP A 163 -15.87 2.17 8.36
N GLY A 164 -16.68 3.22 8.19
CA GLY A 164 -16.20 4.55 7.83
C GLY A 164 -15.27 5.17 8.88
N LEU A 165 -15.59 4.99 10.17
CA LEU A 165 -14.74 5.41 11.29
C LEU A 165 -13.42 4.61 11.34
N PHE A 166 -13.47 3.31 11.05
CA PHE A 166 -12.29 2.47 10.90
C PHE A 166 -11.39 2.94 9.74
N HIS A 167 -11.96 3.24 8.58
CA HIS A 167 -11.23 3.82 7.44
C HIS A 167 -10.63 5.18 7.78
N ALA A 168 -11.34 6.04 8.52
CA ALA A 168 -10.82 7.32 9.00
C ALA A 168 -9.60 7.13 9.93
N LEU A 169 -9.63 6.13 10.82
CA LEU A 169 -8.46 5.76 11.64
C LEU A 169 -7.29 5.30 10.77
N MET A 170 -7.54 4.48 9.74
CA MET A 170 -6.48 4.07 8.80
C MET A 170 -5.90 5.25 8.03
N TYR A 171 -6.70 6.26 7.66
CA TYR A 171 -6.19 7.51 7.06
C TYR A 171 -5.28 8.27 8.03
N VAL A 172 -5.61 8.35 9.32
CA VAL A 172 -4.74 8.98 10.33
C VAL A 172 -3.41 8.24 10.44
N ILE A 173 -3.42 6.91 10.50
CA ILE A 173 -2.19 6.09 10.58
C ILE A 173 -1.37 6.23 9.28
N ALA A 174 -2.00 6.24 8.11
CA ALA A 174 -1.34 6.47 6.83
C ALA A 174 -0.70 7.86 6.76
N ALA A 175 -1.39 8.90 7.23
CA ALA A 175 -0.88 10.27 7.28
C ALA A 175 0.34 10.39 8.22
N VAL A 176 0.32 9.72 9.38
CA VAL A 176 1.50 9.61 10.26
C VAL A 176 2.64 8.89 9.54
N GLY A 177 2.37 7.79 8.83
CA GLY A 177 3.35 7.08 8.01
C GLY A 177 3.99 8.00 6.95
N LEU A 178 3.18 8.68 6.15
CA LEU A 178 3.63 9.65 5.14
C LEU A 178 4.44 10.80 5.74
N TRP A 179 4.03 11.35 6.88
CA TRP A 179 4.76 12.41 7.56
C TRP A 179 6.13 11.95 8.04
N GLN A 180 6.23 10.73 8.58
CA GLN A 180 7.49 10.12 8.99
C GLN A 180 8.41 9.86 7.76
N LEU A 181 7.86 9.39 6.65
CA LEU A 181 8.59 9.26 5.38
C LEU A 181 9.11 10.62 4.89
N TRP A 182 8.26 11.65 4.92
CA TRP A 182 8.63 13.01 4.52
C TRP A 182 9.71 13.59 5.44
N ARG A 183 9.61 13.45 6.77
CA ARG A 183 10.66 13.90 7.70
C ARG A 183 11.97 13.15 7.51
N GLY A 184 11.90 11.83 7.29
CA GLY A 184 13.06 10.96 7.09
C GLY A 184 13.73 11.07 5.72
N ARG A 185 13.11 11.76 4.73
CA ARG A 185 13.46 11.71 3.30
C ARG A 185 14.94 11.85 2.94
N ARG A 186 15.73 12.59 3.73
CA ARG A 186 17.17 12.75 3.51
C ARG A 186 17.95 11.43 3.63
N GLY A 187 17.49 10.48 4.45
CA GLY A 187 18.08 9.15 4.62
C GLY A 187 17.59 8.08 3.64
N LEU A 188 16.78 8.42 2.63
CA LEU A 188 16.20 7.43 1.70
C LEU A 188 17.26 6.65 0.91
N ALA A 189 18.39 7.29 0.57
CA ALA A 189 19.51 6.66 -0.11
C ALA A 189 20.20 5.60 0.76
N GLU A 190 20.30 5.84 2.08
CA GLU A 190 20.93 4.94 3.05
C GLU A 190 20.04 3.74 3.39
N VAL A 191 18.73 3.96 3.55
CA VAL A 191 17.76 2.89 3.83
C VAL A 191 17.52 2.02 2.60
N GLY A 192 17.38 2.66 1.43
CA GLY A 192 17.06 1.99 0.18
C GLY A 192 15.59 1.57 0.06
N GLY A 193 15.01 1.75 -1.14
CA GLY A 193 13.59 1.46 -1.39
C GLY A 193 13.18 0.00 -1.14
N ARG A 194 14.07 -0.97 -1.36
CA ARG A 194 13.80 -2.40 -1.08
C ARG A 194 13.59 -2.65 0.42
N ARG A 195 14.42 -2.06 1.27
CA ARG A 195 14.29 -2.19 2.73
C ARG A 195 13.02 -1.50 3.21
N LEU A 196 12.73 -0.32 2.68
CA LEU A 196 11.50 0.41 3.00
C LEU A 196 10.23 -0.37 2.63
N MET A 197 10.20 -0.97 1.43
CA MET A 197 9.13 -1.86 0.98
C MET A 197 8.99 -3.09 1.88
N GLY A 198 10.09 -3.74 2.25
CA GLY A 198 10.05 -4.88 3.18
C GLY A 198 9.42 -4.53 4.53
N TRP A 199 9.75 -3.37 5.09
CA TRP A 199 9.12 -2.90 6.33
C TRP A 199 7.65 -2.45 6.16
N ALA A 200 7.23 -2.01 4.96
CA ALA A 200 5.81 -1.80 4.67
C ALA A 200 5.03 -3.13 4.62
N LEU A 201 5.59 -4.18 3.99
CA LEU A 201 4.99 -5.51 3.99
C LEU A 201 4.92 -6.12 5.41
N VAL A 202 5.92 -5.85 6.27
CA VAL A 202 5.83 -6.18 7.71
C VAL A 202 4.66 -5.45 8.37
N GLY A 203 4.48 -4.15 8.13
CA GLY A 203 3.33 -3.40 8.64
C GLY A 203 1.98 -3.97 8.20
N PHE A 204 1.86 -4.29 6.91
CA PHE A 204 0.66 -4.90 6.31
C PHE A 204 0.31 -6.24 6.96
N GLY A 205 1.28 -7.13 7.16
CA GLY A 205 1.03 -8.40 7.84
C GLY A 205 0.73 -8.24 9.33
N VAL A 206 1.35 -7.25 10.00
CA VAL A 206 1.06 -6.93 11.41
C VAL A 206 -0.38 -6.45 11.60
N TRP A 207 -0.97 -5.71 10.65
CA TRP A 207 -2.41 -5.40 10.68
C TRP A 207 -3.26 -6.69 10.78
N HIS A 208 -3.14 -7.58 9.79
CA HIS A 208 -3.94 -8.80 9.71
C HIS A 208 -3.72 -9.75 10.91
N MET A 209 -2.52 -9.76 11.49
CA MET A 209 -2.25 -10.52 12.71
C MET A 209 -2.89 -9.89 13.96
N LEU A 210 -2.87 -8.55 14.09
CA LEU A 210 -3.56 -7.89 15.20
C LEU A 210 -5.07 -8.02 15.06
N ASP A 211 -5.61 -7.87 13.86
CA ASP A 211 -7.04 -7.99 13.61
C ASP A 211 -7.55 -9.43 13.88
N GLY A 212 -6.86 -10.44 13.34
CA GLY A 212 -7.16 -11.84 13.65
C GLY A 212 -7.11 -12.20 15.14
N LEU A 213 -6.13 -11.67 15.88
CA LEU A 213 -6.01 -11.94 17.31
C LEU A 213 -6.98 -11.12 18.17
N MET A 214 -7.11 -9.83 17.89
CA MET A 214 -7.90 -8.88 18.68
C MET A 214 -9.37 -8.91 18.25
N SER A 215 -9.67 -8.57 16.99
CA SER A 215 -11.03 -8.45 16.47
C SER A 215 -11.73 -9.80 16.40
N HIS A 216 -11.11 -10.81 15.79
CA HIS A 216 -11.79 -12.10 15.55
C HIS A 216 -11.86 -13.01 16.78
N TRP A 217 -10.77 -13.09 17.56
CA TRP A 217 -10.63 -14.11 18.60
C TRP A 217 -10.81 -13.58 20.04
N LEU A 218 -10.24 -12.41 20.37
CA LEU A 218 -10.34 -11.87 21.73
C LEU A 218 -11.64 -11.10 21.97
N LEU A 219 -12.00 -10.19 21.05
CA LEU A 219 -13.15 -9.29 21.17
C LEU A 219 -14.40 -9.83 20.46
N GLY A 220 -14.23 -10.70 19.46
CA GLY A 220 -15.35 -11.28 18.69
C GLY A 220 -16.14 -10.26 17.87
N LEU A 221 -15.53 -9.15 17.46
CA LEU A 221 -16.18 -8.03 16.77
C LEU A 221 -16.74 -8.44 15.40
N HIS A 222 -16.08 -9.37 14.73
CA HIS A 222 -16.45 -9.99 13.45
C HIS A 222 -15.62 -11.28 13.29
N ARG A 223 -15.73 -11.96 12.15
CA ARG A 223 -14.85 -13.07 11.71
C ARG A 223 -14.64 -12.89 10.21
N ILE A 224 -13.56 -13.44 9.64
CA ILE A 224 -13.21 -13.21 8.21
C ILE A 224 -14.38 -13.46 7.26
N ARG A 225 -15.19 -14.47 7.57
CA ARG A 225 -16.37 -14.80 6.77
C ARG A 225 -17.52 -15.23 7.67
N MET A 226 -18.62 -14.47 7.65
CA MET A 226 -19.73 -14.65 8.59
C MET A 226 -20.77 -15.68 8.14
N ASP A 227 -20.94 -15.88 6.83
CA ASP A 227 -21.95 -16.74 6.18
C ASP A 227 -21.58 -18.24 6.16
N VAL A 228 -20.49 -18.64 6.81
CA VAL A 228 -19.99 -20.04 6.81
C VAL A 228 -19.99 -20.67 8.19
N GLU A 229 -20.14 -22.00 8.23
CA GLU A 229 -20.11 -22.79 9.47
C GLU A 229 -18.71 -22.77 10.12
N ASN A 230 -17.68 -23.17 9.37
CA ASN A 230 -16.30 -23.21 9.85
C ASN A 230 -15.59 -21.85 9.70
N LYS A 231 -15.95 -20.90 10.55
CA LYS A 231 -15.34 -19.56 10.60
C LYS A 231 -13.84 -19.61 10.93
N LEU A 232 -13.44 -20.52 11.83
CA LEU A 232 -12.04 -20.68 12.26
C LEU A 232 -11.08 -21.03 11.11
N PHE A 233 -11.52 -21.86 10.15
CA PHE A 233 -10.73 -22.16 8.96
C PHE A 233 -10.36 -20.88 8.17
N TRP A 234 -11.33 -20.00 7.96
CA TRP A 234 -11.12 -18.75 7.22
C TRP A 234 -10.24 -17.76 7.97
N ASP A 235 -10.42 -17.64 9.30
CA ASP A 235 -9.55 -16.79 10.11
C ASP A 235 -8.09 -17.26 10.08
N LEU A 236 -7.85 -18.57 10.24
CA LEU A 236 -6.51 -19.13 10.19
C LEU A 236 -5.89 -18.96 8.80
N LEU A 237 -6.66 -19.23 7.74
CA LEU A 237 -6.21 -19.04 6.36
C LEU A 237 -5.79 -17.60 6.10
N TRP A 238 -6.60 -16.61 6.49
CA TRP A 238 -6.30 -15.19 6.30
C TRP A 238 -5.12 -14.73 7.17
N PHE A 239 -5.10 -15.11 8.44
CA PHE A 239 -4.03 -14.81 9.39
C PHE A 239 -2.67 -15.32 8.90
N PHE A 240 -2.61 -16.55 8.37
CA PHE A 240 -1.36 -17.09 7.84
C PHE A 240 -1.00 -16.54 6.46
N ALA A 241 -1.97 -16.38 5.55
CA ALA A 241 -1.72 -15.91 4.18
C ALA A 241 -1.37 -14.42 4.10
N PHE A 242 -2.18 -13.55 4.71
CA PHE A 242 -2.00 -12.09 4.65
C PHE A 242 -1.27 -11.52 5.88
N GLY A 243 -1.35 -12.17 7.04
CA GLY A 243 -0.59 -11.82 8.22
C GLY A 243 0.85 -12.34 8.19
N VAL A 244 1.02 -13.63 8.53
CA VAL A 244 2.34 -14.25 8.75
C VAL A 244 3.19 -14.28 7.48
N ALA A 245 2.66 -14.76 6.35
CA ALA A 245 3.44 -14.95 5.14
C ALA A 245 3.88 -13.61 4.51
N VAL A 246 3.01 -12.59 4.47
CA VAL A 246 3.38 -11.25 3.98
C VAL A 246 4.38 -10.57 4.92
N ALA A 247 4.20 -10.68 6.24
CA ALA A 247 5.17 -10.13 7.19
C ALA A 247 6.54 -10.82 7.08
N ALA A 248 6.58 -12.15 6.93
CA ALA A 248 7.81 -12.92 6.75
C ALA A 248 8.50 -12.58 5.41
N ALA A 249 7.75 -12.45 4.32
CA ALA A 249 8.27 -12.01 3.03
C ALA A 249 8.82 -10.58 3.09
N GLY A 250 8.12 -9.67 3.78
CA GLY A 250 8.58 -8.31 4.04
C GLY A 250 9.87 -8.25 4.85
N TRP A 251 9.96 -9.05 5.91
CA TRP A 251 11.15 -9.18 6.74
C TRP A 251 12.34 -9.72 5.93
N TRP A 252 12.15 -10.78 5.15
CA TRP A 252 13.19 -11.33 4.28
C TRP A 252 13.67 -10.29 3.25
N LEU A 253 12.73 -9.61 2.57
CA LEU A 253 13.03 -8.54 1.62
C LEU A 253 13.83 -7.38 2.25
N ALA A 254 13.51 -7.04 3.50
CA ALA A 254 14.22 -6.02 4.26
C ALA A 254 15.63 -6.44 4.68
N GLN A 255 15.86 -7.74 4.96
CA GLN A 255 17.18 -8.27 5.32
C GLN A 255 18.10 -8.47 4.12
N SER A 256 17.58 -8.77 2.92
CA SER A 256 18.40 -9.00 1.72
C SER A 256 19.16 -7.76 1.20
N GLY A 257 19.11 -6.61 1.89
CA GLY A 257 19.57 -5.30 1.44
C GLY A 257 21.04 -4.94 1.75
N SER A 258 22.02 -5.62 1.15
CA SER A 258 23.45 -5.23 1.22
C SER A 258 24.12 -4.98 -0.15
N GLY A 259 23.41 -5.18 -1.27
CA GLY A 259 23.91 -4.94 -2.63
C GLY A 259 23.56 -3.55 -3.17
N HIS A 260 24.58 -2.78 -3.57
CA HIS A 260 24.43 -1.48 -4.25
C HIS A 260 23.69 -1.63 -5.59
N SER A 261 22.42 -1.23 -5.66
CA SER A 261 21.66 -1.16 -6.92
C SER A 261 21.83 0.19 -7.63
N GLY A 262 23.07 0.48 -8.03
CA GLY A 262 23.36 1.49 -9.03
C GLY A 262 22.79 1.10 -10.40
N GLY A 263 22.41 2.10 -11.21
CA GLY A 263 21.80 1.90 -12.53
C GLY A 263 20.28 2.03 -12.55
N GLY A 264 19.75 2.78 -13.52
CA GLY A 264 18.31 2.88 -13.81
C GLY A 264 17.61 4.21 -13.54
N GLY A 265 18.34 5.34 -13.48
CA GLY A 265 17.74 6.67 -13.21
C GLY A 265 16.56 7.04 -14.14
N LEU A 266 16.68 6.74 -15.43
CA LEU A 266 15.65 7.08 -16.43
C LEU A 266 14.38 6.19 -16.33
N ARG A 267 14.53 4.90 -16.02
CA ARG A 267 13.40 3.98 -15.86
C ARG A 267 12.58 4.24 -14.58
N ARG A 268 13.22 4.76 -13.53
CA ARG A 268 12.57 5.01 -12.23
C ARG A 268 11.71 6.28 -12.19
N THR A 269 11.97 7.26 -13.06
CA THR A 269 11.11 8.46 -13.20
C THR A 269 10.07 8.32 -14.30
N ALA A 270 10.39 7.62 -15.39
CA ALA A 270 9.45 7.40 -16.49
C ALA A 270 8.19 6.64 -16.06
N ALA A 271 8.32 5.56 -15.27
CA ALA A 271 7.18 4.73 -14.85
C ALA A 271 6.08 5.49 -14.06
N PRO A 272 6.36 6.26 -12.99
CA PRO A 272 5.33 7.02 -12.29
C PRO A 272 4.78 8.18 -13.12
N LEU A 273 5.59 8.81 -13.99
CA LEU A 273 5.09 9.82 -14.93
C LEU A 273 4.13 9.22 -15.96
N LEU A 274 4.47 8.05 -16.52
CA LEU A 274 3.60 7.33 -17.44
C LEU A 274 2.30 6.94 -16.73
N LEU A 275 2.37 6.35 -15.54
CA LEU A 275 1.19 5.96 -14.77
C LEU A 275 0.28 7.15 -14.45
N ALA A 276 0.84 8.29 -14.05
CA ALA A 276 0.08 9.52 -13.80
C ALA A 276 -0.56 10.07 -15.10
N LEU A 277 0.15 10.02 -16.22
CA LEU A 277 -0.40 10.37 -17.54
C LEU A 277 -1.53 9.42 -17.95
N THR A 278 -1.33 8.10 -17.88
CA THR A 278 -2.34 7.12 -18.28
C THR A 278 -3.57 7.20 -17.37
N ALA A 279 -3.40 7.36 -16.06
CA ALA A 279 -4.51 7.54 -15.13
C ALA A 279 -5.25 8.86 -15.36
N GLY A 280 -4.52 9.97 -15.60
CA GLY A 280 -5.12 11.26 -15.94
C GLY A 280 -5.90 11.24 -17.25
N VAL A 281 -5.34 10.62 -18.30
CA VAL A 281 -6.02 10.46 -19.60
C VAL A 281 -7.21 9.51 -19.50
N ALA A 282 -7.07 8.36 -18.84
CA ALA A 282 -8.18 7.43 -18.65
C ALA A 282 -9.31 8.03 -17.82
N GLY A 283 -9.00 8.76 -16.75
CA GLY A 283 -9.97 9.49 -15.95
C GLY A 283 -10.66 10.61 -16.73
N ALA A 284 -9.91 11.38 -17.53
CA ALA A 284 -10.49 12.40 -18.40
C ALA A 284 -11.41 11.81 -19.48
N VAL A 285 -11.03 10.69 -20.11
CA VAL A 285 -11.86 9.98 -21.10
C VAL A 285 -13.10 9.36 -20.46
N ALA A 286 -12.99 8.79 -19.26
CA ALA A 286 -14.13 8.27 -18.51
C ALA A 286 -15.10 9.36 -18.06
N ALA A 287 -14.63 10.60 -17.91
CA ALA A 287 -15.44 11.78 -17.60
C ALA A 287 -16.06 12.47 -18.83
N LEU A 288 -15.82 11.96 -20.06
CA LEU A 288 -16.51 12.45 -21.25
C LEU A 288 -17.91 11.78 -21.35
N PRO A 289 -18.98 12.55 -21.65
CA PRO A 289 -20.30 11.97 -21.89
C PRO A 289 -20.27 11.09 -23.15
N PRO A 290 -21.07 10.01 -23.19
CA PRO A 290 -21.08 9.11 -24.35
C PRO A 290 -21.65 9.82 -25.59
N PRO A 291 -21.08 9.60 -26.78
CA PRO A 291 -21.68 10.10 -28.02
C PRO A 291 -23.08 9.50 -28.21
N GLY A 292 -24.09 10.37 -28.35
CA GLY A 292 -25.48 10.01 -28.63
C GLY A 292 -26.27 9.42 -27.46
N GLY A 293 -25.82 9.58 -26.20
CA GLY A 293 -26.64 9.27 -25.02
C GLY A 293 -27.49 10.48 -24.59
N THR A 294 -28.83 10.37 -24.66
CA THR A 294 -29.74 11.46 -24.22
C THR A 294 -30.31 11.26 -22.82
N ALA A 295 -30.22 10.04 -22.27
CA ALA A 295 -30.77 9.71 -20.96
C ALA A 295 -29.78 10.05 -19.82
N THR A 296 -30.11 11.06 -19.02
CA THR A 296 -29.45 11.36 -17.74
C THR A 296 -30.06 10.51 -16.63
N LEU A 297 -29.23 9.83 -15.83
CA LEU A 297 -29.70 9.12 -14.63
C LEU A 297 -29.70 10.07 -13.42
N VAL A 298 -30.78 10.04 -12.64
CA VAL A 298 -30.97 10.85 -11.43
C VAL A 298 -31.36 9.93 -10.27
N LEU A 299 -30.54 9.90 -9.22
CA LEU A 299 -30.83 9.19 -7.97
C LEU A 299 -31.25 10.22 -6.92
N PHE A 300 -32.46 10.12 -6.38
CA PHE A 300 -32.95 10.92 -5.27
C PHE A 300 -32.63 10.29 -3.91
N ARG A 301 -32.57 11.13 -2.86
CA ARG A 301 -32.40 10.66 -1.48
C ARG A 301 -33.53 9.73 -1.05
N SER A 302 -33.22 8.79 -0.15
CA SER A 302 -34.22 7.98 0.53
C SER A 302 -35.26 8.86 1.25
N GLY A 303 -36.53 8.48 1.15
CA GLY A 303 -37.66 9.27 1.65
C GLY A 303 -38.17 10.36 0.71
N THR A 304 -37.56 10.59 -0.47
CA THR A 304 -38.17 11.43 -1.51
C THR A 304 -39.38 10.71 -2.10
N THR A 305 -40.54 11.35 -2.11
CA THR A 305 -41.74 10.80 -2.74
C THR A 305 -41.66 10.88 -4.27
N PRO A 306 -42.34 9.99 -5.02
CA PRO A 306 -42.39 10.09 -6.48
C PRO A 306 -42.93 11.42 -6.99
N VAL A 307 -43.81 12.08 -6.22
CA VAL A 307 -44.34 13.41 -6.56
C VAL A 307 -43.27 14.49 -6.42
N GLU A 308 -42.47 14.48 -5.35
CA GLU A 308 -41.34 15.39 -5.19
C GLU A 308 -40.26 15.16 -6.26
N ALA A 309 -39.96 13.90 -6.58
CA ALA A 309 -39.04 13.55 -7.67
C ALA A 309 -39.54 14.11 -9.01
N LEU A 310 -40.78 13.81 -9.41
CA LEU A 310 -41.38 14.37 -10.63
C LEU A 310 -41.41 15.91 -10.64
N THR A 311 -41.67 16.54 -9.49
CA THR A 311 -41.65 18.02 -9.35
C THR A 311 -40.22 18.58 -9.54
N ALA A 312 -39.20 17.87 -9.04
CA ALA A 312 -37.81 18.23 -9.23
C ALA A 312 -37.36 18.08 -10.68
N LEU A 313 -37.80 17.02 -11.36
CA LEU A 313 -37.53 16.78 -12.79
C LEU A 313 -38.22 17.83 -13.68
N ALA A 314 -39.49 18.13 -13.42
CA ALA A 314 -40.23 19.16 -14.14
C ALA A 314 -39.62 20.56 -13.96
N ALA A 315 -39.04 20.86 -12.79
CA ALA A 315 -38.36 22.14 -12.52
C ALA A 315 -37.04 22.35 -13.29
N VAL A 316 -36.58 21.36 -14.07
CA VAL A 316 -35.44 21.46 -14.99
C VAL A 316 -35.80 21.03 -16.42
N ASP A 317 -37.09 21.03 -16.74
CA ASP A 317 -37.65 20.56 -18.03
C ASP A 317 -37.26 19.11 -18.40
N GLY A 318 -36.94 18.29 -17.39
CA GLY A 318 -36.52 16.90 -17.55
C GLY A 318 -37.69 15.97 -17.85
N ARG A 319 -37.68 15.31 -19.01
CA ARG A 319 -38.73 14.38 -19.44
C ARG A 319 -38.41 12.95 -19.00
N THR A 320 -39.28 12.36 -18.19
CA THR A 320 -39.08 10.96 -17.73
C THR A 320 -39.09 9.96 -18.90
N VAL A 321 -38.03 9.16 -18.98
CA VAL A 321 -37.90 8.01 -19.91
C VAL A 321 -38.31 6.71 -19.22
N TRP A 322 -37.86 6.54 -17.97
CA TRP A 322 -38.07 5.37 -17.11
C TRP A 322 -37.84 5.74 -15.62
N SER A 323 -38.39 4.98 -14.70
CA SER A 323 -38.10 5.04 -13.26
C SER A 323 -38.06 3.64 -12.67
N ASP A 324 -37.28 3.44 -11.62
CA ASP A 324 -37.24 2.17 -10.88
C ASP A 324 -38.48 2.00 -9.96
N PRO A 325 -38.80 0.77 -9.51
CA PRO A 325 -39.95 0.51 -8.63
C PRO A 325 -39.89 1.20 -7.25
N SER A 326 -38.70 1.52 -6.73
CA SER A 326 -38.56 2.28 -5.48
C SER A 326 -38.82 3.78 -5.63
N GLY A 327 -38.86 4.28 -6.87
CA GLY A 327 -39.04 5.70 -7.18
C GLY A 327 -37.84 6.57 -6.81
N GLN A 328 -36.67 6.00 -6.54
CA GLN A 328 -35.46 6.74 -6.20
C GLN A 328 -34.60 7.00 -7.44
N LEU A 329 -34.53 6.07 -8.39
CA LEU A 329 -33.72 6.15 -9.60
C LEU A 329 -34.60 6.44 -10.83
N TRP A 330 -34.30 7.53 -11.52
CA TRP A 330 -35.02 8.01 -12.69
C TRP A 330 -34.06 8.15 -13.87
N ALA A 331 -34.48 7.71 -15.05
CA ALA A 331 -33.85 8.05 -16.32
C ALA A 331 -34.67 9.16 -16.97
N ILE A 332 -34.05 10.30 -17.28
CA ILE A 332 -34.68 11.46 -17.91
C ILE A 332 -33.97 11.86 -19.18
N ASP A 333 -34.74 12.34 -20.15
CA ASP A 333 -34.25 13.11 -21.29
C ASP A 333 -34.16 14.56 -20.84
N LEU A 334 -32.95 15.14 -20.82
CA LEU A 334 -32.70 16.48 -20.29
C LEU A 334 -32.31 17.41 -21.46
N PRO A 335 -33.06 18.47 -21.75
CA PRO A 335 -32.79 19.34 -22.90
C PRO A 335 -31.48 20.12 -22.75
N GLU A 336 -30.91 20.57 -23.87
CA GLU A 336 -29.71 21.42 -23.88
C GLU A 336 -29.95 22.71 -23.09
N GLY A 337 -29.34 22.82 -21.91
CA GLY A 337 -29.55 23.90 -20.95
C GLY A 337 -30.14 23.48 -19.59
N GLY A 338 -30.65 22.24 -19.47
CA GLY A 338 -31.15 21.70 -18.22
C GLY A 338 -30.09 21.63 -17.12
N SER A 339 -30.44 22.03 -15.89
CA SER A 339 -29.46 22.22 -14.82
C SER A 339 -29.37 21.02 -13.85
N ALA A 340 -28.29 20.25 -13.94
CA ALA A 340 -27.96 19.24 -12.94
C ALA A 340 -27.86 19.83 -11.52
N LEU A 341 -27.39 21.08 -11.38
CA LEU A 341 -27.36 21.79 -10.09
C LEU A 341 -28.77 22.07 -9.54
N GLY A 342 -29.76 22.27 -10.42
CA GLY A 342 -31.17 22.36 -10.05
C GLY A 342 -31.69 21.07 -9.41
N LEU A 343 -31.34 19.92 -9.98
CA LEU A 343 -31.68 18.60 -9.44
C LEU A 343 -31.04 18.34 -8.07
N TYR A 344 -29.74 18.63 -7.91
CA TYR A 344 -29.05 18.52 -6.61
C TYR A 344 -29.72 19.39 -5.53
N ARG A 345 -30.13 20.63 -5.86
CA ARG A 345 -30.88 21.52 -4.95
C ARG A 345 -32.28 21.00 -4.58
N LYS A 346 -32.82 20.05 -5.34
CA LYS A 346 -34.12 19.40 -5.11
C LYS A 346 -34.02 18.01 -4.49
N GLY A 347 -32.83 17.62 -3.99
CA GLY A 347 -32.64 16.36 -3.27
C GLY A 347 -32.18 15.18 -4.11
N ALA A 348 -31.72 15.41 -5.35
CA ALA A 348 -30.90 14.44 -6.05
C ALA A 348 -29.57 14.24 -5.29
N LEU A 349 -29.17 12.99 -5.07
CA LEU A 349 -27.86 12.59 -4.55
C LEU A 349 -26.85 12.39 -5.68
N LEU A 350 -27.31 11.96 -6.86
CA LEU A 350 -26.48 11.74 -8.03
C LEU A 350 -27.24 12.14 -9.30
N VAL A 351 -26.55 12.83 -10.20
CA VAL A 351 -26.99 13.12 -11.57
C VAL A 351 -25.84 12.72 -12.47
N SER A 352 -26.03 11.74 -13.36
CA SER A 352 -24.91 11.11 -14.06
C SER A 352 -24.11 12.14 -14.88
N ASN A 353 -24.81 12.84 -15.78
CA ASN A 353 -24.26 13.86 -16.67
C ASN A 353 -24.17 15.24 -16.00
N GLY A 354 -23.79 15.26 -14.72
CA GLY A 354 -23.71 16.45 -13.88
C GLY A 354 -22.31 17.07 -13.80
N GLY A 355 -22.19 18.18 -13.06
CA GLY A 355 -20.90 18.83 -12.79
C GLY A 355 -19.90 18.01 -11.94
N ILE A 356 -20.33 16.84 -11.47
CA ILE A 356 -19.47 15.79 -10.91
C ILE A 356 -19.64 14.59 -11.86
N PRO A 357 -18.60 14.18 -12.61
CA PRO A 357 -18.73 13.11 -13.59
C PRO A 357 -19.01 11.78 -12.89
N ALA A 358 -20.12 11.12 -13.25
CA ALA A 358 -20.46 9.80 -12.70
C ALA A 358 -19.76 8.65 -13.45
N GLY A 359 -18.94 8.96 -14.45
CA GLY A 359 -18.01 8.05 -15.09
C GLY A 359 -18.73 6.94 -15.84
N CYS A 360 -18.54 5.69 -15.42
CA CYS A 360 -19.19 4.53 -16.04
C CYS A 360 -20.73 4.59 -16.00
N LEU A 361 -21.33 5.35 -15.07
CA LEU A 361 -22.79 5.51 -15.03
C LEU A 361 -23.35 6.30 -16.21
N ASP A 362 -22.56 7.21 -16.80
CA ASP A 362 -22.96 7.93 -18.01
C ASP A 362 -23.04 7.03 -19.24
N TRP A 363 -22.32 5.90 -19.24
CA TRP A 363 -22.27 4.99 -20.38
C TRP A 363 -23.42 3.97 -20.41
N PHE A 364 -24.35 4.01 -19.45
CA PHE A 364 -25.55 3.17 -19.47
C PHE A 364 -26.56 3.67 -20.52
N ARG A 365 -26.97 2.78 -21.42
CA ARG A 365 -28.07 3.02 -22.37
C ARG A 365 -29.29 2.16 -21.99
N PRO A 366 -30.45 2.76 -21.73
CA PRO A 366 -31.70 2.03 -21.68
C PRO A 366 -31.94 1.29 -22.99
N ALA A 367 -32.47 0.07 -22.93
CA ALA A 367 -32.83 -0.67 -24.13
C ALA A 367 -33.89 0.12 -24.94
N PRO A 368 -33.79 0.20 -26.29
CA PRO A 368 -34.83 0.81 -27.10
C PRO A 368 -36.17 0.13 -26.85
N ARG A 369 -37.26 0.90 -26.70
CA ARG A 369 -38.60 0.32 -26.68
C ARG A 369 -38.82 -0.43 -28.01
N PRO A 370 -39.35 -1.67 -28.01
CA PRO A 370 -39.76 -2.29 -29.25
C PRO A 370 -40.80 -1.39 -29.91
N THR A 371 -40.57 -1.04 -31.18
CA THR A 371 -41.51 -0.23 -31.95
C THR A 371 -42.84 -0.96 -32.01
N ALA A 372 -43.94 -0.24 -31.73
CA ALA A 372 -45.27 -0.79 -31.88
C ALA A 372 -45.40 -1.29 -33.33
N ARG A 373 -45.73 -2.58 -33.52
CA ARG A 373 -46.00 -3.10 -34.85
C ARG A 373 -47.11 -2.24 -35.48
N PRO A 374 -46.98 -1.82 -36.75
CA PRO A 374 -48.10 -1.17 -37.42
C PRO A 374 -49.30 -2.12 -37.35
N THR A 375 -50.43 -1.62 -36.86
CA THR A 375 -51.69 -2.35 -36.85
C THR A 375 -52.02 -2.71 -38.29
N ALA A 376 -51.99 -4.00 -38.61
CA ALA A 376 -52.44 -4.48 -39.91
C ALA A 376 -53.92 -4.09 -40.05
N SER A 377 -54.20 -3.15 -40.95
CA SER A 377 -55.57 -2.73 -41.24
C SER A 377 -56.32 -3.94 -41.81
N ALA A 378 -57.38 -4.36 -41.13
CA ALA A 378 -58.23 -5.43 -41.63
C ALA A 378 -58.97 -4.91 -42.88
N ALA A 379 -58.58 -5.41 -44.05
CA ALA A 379 -59.37 -5.26 -45.26
C ALA A 379 -60.46 -6.34 -45.29
N LEU A 380 -61.71 -5.89 -45.43
CA LEU A 380 -62.85 -6.69 -45.88
C LEU A 380 -62.80 -6.88 -47.40
#